data_AF-E0XS21-F1
#
_entry.id   AF-E0XS21-F1
#
_cell.length_a   1.000
_cell.length_b   1.000
_cell.length_c   1.000
_cell.angle_alpha   90.00
_cell.angle_beta   90.00
_cell.angle_gamma   90.00
#
_symmetry.space_group_name_H-M   'P 1'
#
loop_
_entity.id
_entity.type
_entity.pdbx_description
1 polymer ?
#
loop_
_entity_poly.entity_id
_entity_poly.type
_entity_poly.pdbx_seq_one_letter_code
_entity_poly.pdbx_strand_id
1 'polypeptide(L)'
;MSKLLTPKELSMFQNAPEDDLVDLAIDLDVPVPEEIDLAGMLDAIVRNLADLGKREGLPFSRYDQEDLEQLEQMERSAIAKLNGVDPSADVDTQISGLLKTGGKIYKTYRKTRPKSQIPLYLPMLLSPLARHLVNEES
;
A
#
# COMPACT_ATOMS: atom_id res chain seq x y z
N MET A 1 8.11 -18.04 -8.35
CA MET A 1 7.37 -16.80 -8.06
C MET A 1 8.34 -15.81 -7.44
N SER A 2 8.38 -14.56 -7.92
CA SER A 2 9.20 -13.50 -7.32
C SER A 2 8.52 -13.04 -6.03
N LYS A 3 9.24 -13.07 -4.91
CA LYS A 3 8.77 -12.57 -3.62
C LYS A 3 8.92 -11.05 -3.59
N LEU A 4 7.83 -10.31 -3.45
CA LEU A 4 7.84 -8.84 -3.38
C LEU A 4 8.23 -8.34 -1.99
N LEU A 5 7.93 -9.15 -0.96
CA LEU A 5 8.27 -8.86 0.43
C LEU A 5 9.64 -9.45 0.80
N THR A 6 10.42 -8.67 1.55
CA THR A 6 11.62 -9.13 2.24
C THR A 6 11.27 -10.00 3.46
N PRO A 7 12.20 -10.81 3.99
CA PRO A 7 11.95 -11.58 5.21
C PRO A 7 11.55 -10.71 6.40
N LYS A 8 12.09 -9.49 6.50
CA LYS A 8 11.75 -8.53 7.56
C LYS A 8 10.31 -8.06 7.42
N GLU A 9 9.88 -7.65 6.24
CA GLU A 9 8.50 -7.22 6.01
C GLU A 9 7.52 -8.38 6.22
N LEU A 10 7.84 -9.57 5.74
CA LEU A 10 7.03 -10.77 5.99
C LEU A 10 6.89 -11.05 7.50
N SER A 11 7.96 -10.84 8.28
CA SER A 11 7.92 -11.04 9.74
C SER A 11 6.96 -10.09 10.46
N MET A 12 6.68 -8.92 9.88
CA MET A 12 5.74 -7.95 10.46
C MET A 12 4.29 -8.48 10.45
N PHE A 13 3.97 -9.43 9.57
CA PHE A 13 2.64 -10.03 9.43
C PHE A 13 2.48 -11.34 10.22
N GLN A 14 3.53 -11.85 10.88
CA GLN A 14 3.46 -13.14 11.58
C GLN A 14 2.44 -13.18 12.73
N ASN A 15 2.16 -12.02 13.33
CA ASN A 15 1.20 -11.88 14.43
C ASN A 15 -0.05 -11.10 13.99
N ALA A 16 -0.20 -10.80 12.70
CA ALA A 16 -1.41 -10.18 12.19
C ALA A 16 -2.57 -11.18 12.32
N PRO A 17 -3.75 -10.77 12.82
CA PRO A 17 -4.91 -11.65 12.86
C PRO A 17 -5.24 -12.17 11.46
N GLU A 18 -5.41 -13.49 11.32
CA GLU A 18 -5.71 -14.12 10.03
C GLU A 18 -6.98 -13.52 9.41
N ASP A 19 -8.02 -13.34 10.22
CA ASP A 19 -9.28 -12.71 9.79
C ASP A 19 -9.07 -11.32 9.18
N ASP A 20 -8.16 -10.51 9.74
CA ASP A 20 -7.86 -9.17 9.20
C ASP A 20 -7.14 -9.24 7.86
N LEU A 21 -6.26 -10.24 7.67
CA LEU A 21 -5.57 -10.46 6.40
C LEU A 21 -6.51 -10.99 5.32
N VAL A 22 -7.47 -11.83 5.71
CA VAL A 22 -8.56 -12.30 4.85
C VAL A 22 -9.46 -11.15 4.44
N ASP A 23 -9.87 -10.30 5.39
CA ASP A 23 -10.65 -9.09 5.10
C ASP A 23 -9.90 -8.13 4.16
N LEU A 24 -8.59 -7.96 4.35
CA LEU A 24 -7.74 -7.17 3.46
C LEU A 24 -7.66 -7.77 2.04
N ALA A 25 -7.54 -9.10 1.94
CA ALA A 25 -7.55 -9.80 0.66
C ALA A 25 -8.89 -9.59 -0.06
N ILE A 26 -10.02 -9.71 0.65
CA ILE A 26 -11.36 -9.47 0.12
C ILE A 26 -11.53 -8.03 -0.36
N ASP A 27 -11.08 -7.05 0.44
CA ASP A 27 -11.10 -5.63 0.09
C ASP A 27 -10.35 -5.32 -1.23
N LEU A 28 -9.36 -6.15 -1.57
CA LEU A 28 -8.49 -6.02 -2.74
C LEU A 28 -8.84 -7.01 -3.85
N ASP A 29 -9.99 -7.69 -3.77
CA ASP A 29 -10.42 -8.71 -4.74
C ASP A 29 -9.40 -9.86 -4.93
N VAL A 30 -8.59 -10.15 -3.90
CA VAL A 30 -7.61 -11.25 -3.89
C VAL A 30 -8.32 -12.56 -3.53
N PRO A 31 -8.23 -13.61 -4.37
CA PRO A 31 -8.80 -14.92 -4.03
C PRO A 31 -8.13 -15.51 -2.79
N VAL A 32 -8.94 -15.91 -1.79
CA VAL A 32 -8.48 -16.57 -0.58
C VAL A 32 -8.67 -18.09 -0.71
N PRO A 33 -7.57 -18.88 -0.81
CA PRO A 33 -7.64 -20.34 -0.89
C PRO A 33 -7.98 -20.98 0.46
N GLU A 34 -8.34 -22.27 0.45
CA GLU A 34 -8.61 -23.05 1.67
C GLU A 34 -7.36 -23.21 2.56
N GLU A 35 -6.16 -23.27 1.96
CA GLU A 35 -4.87 -23.25 2.68
C GLU A 35 -4.14 -21.93 2.39
N ILE A 36 -3.95 -21.11 3.43
CA ILE A 36 -3.32 -19.80 3.30
C ILE A 36 -1.80 -19.92 3.30
N ASP A 37 -1.19 -19.77 2.13
CA ASP A 37 0.22 -19.38 2.02
C ASP A 37 0.35 -17.87 2.23
N LEU A 38 0.76 -17.46 3.44
CA LEU A 38 0.89 -16.05 3.82
C LEU A 38 1.76 -15.27 2.83
N ALA A 39 2.87 -15.85 2.36
CA ALA A 39 3.77 -15.14 1.45
C ALA A 39 3.12 -14.93 0.08
N GLY A 40 2.50 -15.98 -0.47
CA GLY A 40 1.75 -15.88 -1.73
C GLY A 40 0.57 -14.92 -1.65
N MET A 41 -0.16 -14.93 -0.54
CA MET A 41 -1.28 -14.01 -0.30
C MET A 41 -0.82 -12.55 -0.23
N LEU A 42 0.25 -12.26 0.52
CA LEU A 42 0.80 -10.91 0.62
C LEU A 42 1.36 -10.40 -0.72
N ASP A 43 2.01 -11.26 -1.50
CA ASP A 43 2.45 -10.91 -2.85
C ASP A 43 1.25 -10.54 -3.75
N ALA A 44 0.13 -11.28 -3.66
CA ALA A 44 -1.09 -10.97 -4.38
C ALA A 44 -1.76 -9.68 -3.90
N ILE A 45 -1.77 -9.44 -2.59
CA ILE A 45 -2.26 -8.20 -1.96
C ILE A 45 -1.47 -6.99 -2.48
N VAL A 46 -0.14 -7.05 -2.52
CA VAL A 46 0.70 -5.93 -2.99
C VAL A 46 0.37 -5.57 -4.45
N ARG A 47 0.19 -6.58 -5.31
CA ARG A 47 -0.17 -6.38 -6.73
C ARG A 47 -1.55 -5.74 -6.88
N ASN A 48 -2.55 -6.26 -6.18
CA ASN A 48 -3.90 -5.73 -6.26
C ASN A 48 -4.03 -4.34 -5.59
N LEU A 49 -3.20 -4.06 -4.57
CA LEU A 49 -3.08 -2.73 -3.98
C LEU A 49 -2.50 -1.72 -4.98
N ALA A 50 -1.55 -2.12 -5.83
CA ALA A 50 -1.06 -1.28 -6.92
C ALA A 50 -2.17 -0.97 -7.92
N ASP A 51 -2.95 -1.98 -8.32
CA ASP A 51 -4.08 -1.79 -9.24
C ASP A 51 -5.20 -0.94 -8.64
N LEU A 52 -5.50 -1.10 -7.35
CA LEU A 52 -6.39 -0.20 -6.61
C LEU A 52 -5.86 1.23 -6.64
N GLY A 53 -4.57 1.43 -6.36
CA GLY A 53 -3.92 2.73 -6.40
C GLY A 53 -4.03 3.39 -7.79
N LYS A 54 -3.92 2.64 -8.89
CA LYS A 54 -4.11 3.15 -10.25
C LYS A 54 -5.55 3.61 -10.50
N ARG A 55 -6.55 2.98 -9.87
CA ARG A 55 -7.99 3.29 -10.05
C ARG A 55 -8.49 4.41 -9.14
N GLU A 56 -8.10 4.37 -7.87
CA GLU A 56 -8.69 5.20 -6.81
C GLU A 56 -7.66 6.09 -6.08
N GLY A 57 -6.37 5.79 -6.22
CA GLY A 57 -5.29 6.31 -5.37
C GLY A 57 -5.24 5.62 -4.00
N LEU A 58 -4.12 5.83 -3.28
CA LEU A 58 -3.92 5.22 -1.96
C LEU A 58 -4.46 6.10 -0.81
N PRO A 59 -5.19 5.52 0.17
CA PRO A 59 -5.79 6.26 1.27
C PRO A 59 -4.77 6.57 2.39
N PHE A 60 -3.93 7.59 2.21
CA PHE A 60 -3.00 8.01 3.26
C PHE A 60 -3.65 8.81 4.40
N SER A 61 -3.11 8.65 5.60
CA SER A 61 -3.42 9.38 6.82
C SER A 61 -2.22 10.22 7.26
N ARG A 62 -2.43 11.16 8.20
CA ARG A 62 -1.33 11.94 8.80
C ARG A 62 -0.27 11.09 9.52
N TYR A 63 -0.62 9.86 9.87
CA TYR A 63 0.28 8.95 10.60
C TYR A 63 1.27 8.26 9.68
N ASP A 64 1.05 8.33 8.36
CA ASP A 64 1.86 7.65 7.37
C ASP A 64 3.05 8.52 6.92
N GLN A 65 3.22 9.70 7.54
CA GLN A 65 4.26 10.65 7.16
C GLN A 65 5.66 10.04 7.33
N GLU A 66 5.93 9.42 8.48
CA GLU A 66 7.24 8.81 8.75
C GLU A 66 7.54 7.65 7.81
N ASP A 67 6.52 6.86 7.43
CA ASP A 67 6.67 5.75 6.49
C ASP A 67 6.99 6.27 5.07
N LEU A 68 6.34 7.36 4.65
CA LEU A 68 6.61 8.03 3.36
C LEU A 68 8.01 8.67 3.30
N GLU A 69 8.48 9.21 4.44
CA GLU A 69 9.82 9.78 4.58
C GLU A 69 10.92 8.71 4.47
N GLN A 70 10.64 7.49 4.91
CA GLN A 70 11.59 6.37 4.88
C GLN A 70 11.78 5.73 3.51
N LEU A 71 10.90 6.02 2.54
CA LEU A 71 11.03 5.51 1.18
C LEU A 71 12.25 6.10 0.46
N GLU A 72 12.90 5.29 -0.38
CA GLU A 72 13.92 5.79 -1.29
C GLU A 72 13.32 6.78 -2.31
N GLN A 73 14.17 7.59 -2.95
CA GLN A 73 13.69 8.61 -3.88
C GLN A 73 12.85 8.02 -5.02
N MET A 74 13.33 6.93 -5.66
CA MET A 74 12.60 6.30 -6.77
C MET A 74 11.27 5.70 -6.30
N GLU A 75 11.26 5.05 -5.14
CA GLU A 75 10.08 4.48 -4.50
C GLU A 75 9.03 5.55 -4.21
N ARG A 76 9.43 6.65 -3.57
CA ARG A 76 8.52 7.75 -3.24
C ARG A 76 8.00 8.44 -4.49
N SER A 77 8.83 8.65 -5.51
CA SER A 77 8.38 9.20 -6.80
C SER A 77 7.36 8.29 -7.48
N ALA A 78 7.51 6.97 -7.40
CA ALA A 78 6.52 6.03 -7.95
C ALA A 78 5.17 6.13 -7.21
N ILE A 79 5.18 6.22 -5.88
CA ILE A 79 3.97 6.43 -5.05
C ILE A 79 3.34 7.80 -5.34
N ALA A 80 4.14 8.86 -5.48
CA ALA A 80 3.68 10.19 -5.85
C ALA A 80 2.90 10.16 -7.16
N LYS A 81 3.50 9.57 -8.20
CA LYS A 81 2.89 9.41 -9.52
C LYS A 81 1.58 8.63 -9.45
N LEU A 82 1.57 7.50 -8.73
CA LEU A 82 0.37 6.66 -8.54
C LEU A 82 -0.80 7.46 -7.93
N ASN A 83 -0.51 8.33 -6.97
CA ASN A 83 -1.50 9.16 -6.30
C ASN A 83 -1.76 10.52 -6.98
N GLY A 84 -1.26 10.73 -8.21
CA GLY A 84 -1.47 11.98 -8.95
C GLY A 84 -0.74 13.20 -8.38
N VAL A 85 0.35 12.98 -7.65
CA VAL A 85 1.28 14.00 -7.15
C VAL A 85 2.48 14.07 -8.10
N ASP A 86 3.05 15.26 -8.29
CA ASP A 86 4.22 15.44 -9.15
C ASP A 86 5.43 14.63 -8.64
N PRO A 87 5.90 13.60 -9.38
CA PRO A 87 7.00 12.74 -8.96
C PRO A 87 8.37 13.42 -9.06
N SER A 88 8.45 14.62 -9.67
CA SER A 88 9.68 15.40 -9.82
C SER A 88 9.84 16.51 -8.77
N ALA A 89 8.81 16.75 -7.95
CA ALA A 89 8.86 17.73 -6.87
C ALA A 89 9.85 17.32 -5.77
N ASP A 90 10.25 18.29 -4.94
CA ASP A 90 11.06 18.03 -3.76
C ASP A 90 10.31 17.15 -2.73
N VAL A 91 11.07 16.57 -1.80
CA VAL A 91 10.58 15.56 -0.85
C VAL A 91 9.42 16.07 0.00
N ASP A 92 9.51 17.29 0.52
CA ASP A 92 8.47 17.87 1.38
C ASP A 92 7.19 18.15 0.58
N THR A 93 7.34 18.62 -0.66
CA THR A 93 6.21 18.81 -1.58
C THR A 93 5.54 17.48 -1.95
N GLN A 94 6.32 16.43 -2.20
CA GLN A 94 5.79 15.09 -2.46
C GLN A 94 4.99 14.55 -1.28
N ILE A 95 5.57 14.57 -0.07
CA ILE A 95 4.93 14.05 1.15
C ILE A 95 3.66 14.84 1.45
N SER A 96 3.74 16.18 1.46
CA SER A 96 2.56 17.01 1.74
C SER A 96 1.46 16.82 0.69
N GLY A 97 1.82 16.64 -0.59
CA GLY A 97 0.91 16.28 -1.67
C GLY A 97 0.24 14.92 -1.44
N LEU A 98 1.02 13.90 -1.08
CA LEU A 98 0.54 12.55 -0.80
C LEU A 98 -0.41 12.51 0.40
N LEU A 99 -0.06 13.16 1.51
CA LEU A 99 -0.92 13.26 2.69
C LEU A 99 -2.20 14.04 2.40
N LYS A 100 -2.14 15.08 1.55
CA LYS A 100 -3.32 15.87 1.16
C LYS A 100 -4.26 15.09 0.24
N THR A 101 -3.73 14.44 -0.80
CA THR A 101 -4.53 13.68 -1.75
C THR A 101 -5.04 12.39 -1.11
N GLY A 102 -4.14 11.62 -0.49
CA GLY A 102 -4.46 10.41 0.26
C GLY A 102 -5.43 10.68 1.41
N GLY A 103 -5.31 11.81 2.13
CA GLY A 103 -6.25 12.18 3.19
C GLY A 103 -7.69 12.40 2.71
N LYS A 104 -7.90 12.83 1.46
CA LYS A 104 -9.25 12.91 0.86
C LYS A 104 -9.80 11.52 0.54
N ILE A 105 -8.94 10.64 0.01
CA ILE A 105 -9.28 9.25 -0.30
C ILE A 105 -9.62 8.50 0.99
N TYR A 106 -8.78 8.62 2.02
CA TYR A 106 -8.99 8.06 3.35
C TYR A 106 -10.34 8.46 3.95
N LYS A 107 -10.72 9.75 3.90
CA LYS A 107 -12.03 10.21 4.38
C LYS A 107 -13.19 9.56 3.62
N THR A 108 -13.02 9.36 2.32
CA THR A 108 -14.00 8.67 1.48
C THR A 108 -14.11 7.21 1.89
N TYR A 109 -12.98 6.52 2.04
CA TYR A 109 -12.88 5.13 2.50
C TYR A 109 -13.57 4.94 3.85
N ARG A 110 -13.25 5.77 4.85
CA ARG A 110 -13.89 5.68 6.17
C ARG A 110 -15.40 5.89 6.14
N LYS A 111 -15.93 6.56 5.11
CA LYS A 111 -17.38 6.77 4.92
C LYS A 111 -18.04 5.64 4.14
N THR A 112 -17.42 5.15 3.08
CA THR A 112 -18.03 4.16 2.15
C THR A 112 -17.66 2.73 2.49
N ARG A 113 -16.47 2.50 3.05
CA ARG A 113 -15.89 1.20 3.43
C ARG A 113 -15.34 1.27 4.88
N PRO A 114 -16.20 1.49 5.90
CA PRO A 114 -15.75 1.76 7.27
C PRO A 114 -14.98 0.62 7.95
N LYS A 115 -15.16 -0.61 7.45
CA LYS A 115 -14.48 -1.83 7.91
C LYS A 115 -13.25 -2.18 7.07
N SER A 116 -12.90 -1.35 6.08
CA SER A 116 -11.78 -1.67 5.20
C SER A 116 -10.47 -1.74 5.97
N GLN A 117 -9.71 -2.79 5.70
CA GLN A 117 -8.41 -3.05 6.29
C GLN A 117 -7.29 -2.35 5.52
N ILE A 118 -7.56 -1.87 4.30
CA ILE A 118 -6.56 -1.21 3.44
C ILE A 118 -5.85 -0.07 4.18
N PRO A 119 -6.53 0.92 4.80
CA PRO A 119 -5.82 2.01 5.46
C PRO A 119 -5.03 1.58 6.70
N LEU A 120 -5.39 0.45 7.33
CA LEU A 120 -4.68 -0.06 8.49
C LEU A 120 -3.36 -0.72 8.10
N TYR A 121 -3.37 -1.51 7.02
CA TYR A 121 -2.20 -2.26 6.56
C TYR A 121 -1.36 -1.51 5.52
N LEU A 122 -1.86 -0.41 4.96
CA LEU A 122 -1.14 0.39 3.97
C LEU A 122 0.30 0.76 4.42
N PRO A 123 0.55 1.24 5.65
CA PRO A 123 1.92 1.54 6.10
C PRO A 123 2.86 0.33 6.01
N MET A 124 2.38 -0.85 6.41
CA MET A 124 3.17 -2.09 6.39
C MET A 124 3.44 -2.61 4.97
N LEU A 125 2.56 -2.25 4.03
CA LEU A 125 2.64 -2.64 2.62
C LEU A 125 3.31 -1.57 1.75
N LEU A 126 3.63 -0.41 2.30
CA LEU A 126 4.10 0.75 1.54
C LEU A 126 5.42 0.48 0.83
N SER A 127 6.44 0.00 1.55
CA SER A 127 7.75 -0.33 0.96
C SER A 127 7.68 -1.41 -0.12
N PRO A 128 7.04 -2.59 0.09
CA PRO A 128 6.94 -3.58 -0.97
C PRO A 128 6.11 -3.11 -2.17
N LEU A 129 5.05 -2.31 -1.93
CA LEU A 129 4.29 -1.67 -3.00
C LEU A 129 5.15 -0.71 -3.81
N ALA A 130 5.89 0.18 -3.16
CA ALA A 130 6.72 1.17 -3.84
C ALA A 130 7.80 0.49 -4.71
N ARG A 131 8.47 -0.55 -4.19
CA ARG A 131 9.41 -1.36 -4.97
C ARG A 131 8.75 -2.05 -6.15
N HIS A 132 7.55 -2.59 -5.96
CA HIS A 132 6.81 -3.22 -7.06
C HIS A 132 6.53 -2.21 -8.19
N LEU A 133 6.09 -1.00 -7.85
CA LEU A 133 5.82 0.06 -8.84
C LEU A 133 7.06 0.49 -9.60
N VAL A 134 8.21 0.67 -8.92
CA VAL A 134 9.48 1.00 -9.58
C VAL A 134 9.87 -0.08 -10.60
N ASN A 135 9.68 -1.35 -10.25
CA ASN A 135 9.99 -2.47 -11.13
C ASN A 135 9.01 -2.63 -12.31
N GLU A 136 7.75 -2.16 -12.20
CA GLU A 136 6.81 -2.15 -13.32
C GLU A 136 7.13 -1.06 -14.36
N GLU A 137 7.82 0.00 -13.94
CA GLU A 137 8.15 1.14 -14.81
C GLU A 137 9.54 1.04 -15.48
N SER A 138 10.35 0.05 -15.09
CA SER A 138 11.70 -0.22 -15.63
C SER A 138 11.68 -1.16 -16.83
#